data_AF-A0AAD1UIT4-F1
#
_entry.id   AF-A0AAD1UIT4-F1
#
_cell.length_a   1.000
_cell.length_b   1.000
_cell.length_c   1.000
_cell.angle_alpha   90.00
_cell.angle_beta   90.00
_cell.angle_gamma   90.00
#
_symmetry.space_group_name_H-M   'P 1'
#
loop_
_entity.id
_entity.type
_entity.pdbx_description
1 polymer ?
#
loop_
_entity_poly.entity_id
_entity_poly.type
_entity_poly.pdbx_seq_one_letter_code
_entity_poly.pdbx_strand_id
1 'polypeptide(L)'
;MNSRHKTDSGATSPSFRNLYHKDSTNKRKNRLNPDIHISEGTEFRKKTKPKDLEKEEKKYETQRKTNFKLNQKFKRNQARNLQRENDYRKHIEELQKDLKVRLGFEVGVADENFQKIKGLKDQLHSKINEVHQKVWDLKQEQEEDIARKLSIDQRKVEFGDNDGAKGVSKEGLKDRENQLNQHLEYIASIAQKIQDENVSLVKKNSELKKQYQHQENDRELLLKQLVMLKKENSQMKQEINYYGKITEEKKAEEDEQIDLENSPEKSMSKSDARTLLSSRGKQRRKLQKGQRMYLTTKASQAPKAKSPDCFSSVLNPAPLETEEDKILRYERIIEKLEKNLEFEERSLKNVQNQCKAELRKSTEIEDMLDECVHQVKVDIQKRNRNSKKKQVKVPENSKKYSTIDDIDFTEDDGERVLELLLSQDKALELLYGQKSSPSKGLSTAKPIPIIKEEVSG
;
A
#
# COMPACT_ATOMS: atom_id res chain seq x y z
N MET A 1 3.84 -53.61 20.56
CA MET A 1 5.13 -53.69 19.83
C MET A 1 5.09 -52.67 18.71
N ASN A 2 5.76 -51.52 18.87
CA ASN A 2 6.35 -50.77 17.77
C ASN A 2 7.25 -49.68 18.35
N SER A 3 8.53 -49.83 18.04
CA SER A 3 9.68 -49.07 18.51
C SER A 3 9.63 -47.62 18.02
N ARG A 4 9.64 -46.65 18.94
CA ARG A 4 9.88 -45.24 18.63
C ARG A 4 11.38 -44.95 18.77
N HIS A 5 12.08 -44.93 17.65
CA HIS A 5 13.42 -44.36 17.58
C HIS A 5 13.33 -42.84 17.70
N LYS A 6 13.83 -42.30 18.82
CA LYS A 6 14.23 -40.90 18.95
C LYS A 6 15.63 -40.78 18.40
N THR A 7 15.82 -40.05 17.31
CA THR A 7 17.14 -39.59 16.87
C THR A 7 17.30 -38.15 17.34
N ASP A 8 18.09 -37.97 18.40
CA ASP A 8 18.70 -36.72 18.77
C ASP A 8 19.70 -36.31 17.67
N SER A 9 19.43 -35.19 17.01
CA SER A 9 20.45 -34.46 16.24
C SER A 9 20.52 -33.04 16.77
N GLY A 10 21.33 -32.87 17.82
CA GLY A 10 21.77 -31.57 18.31
C GLY A 10 22.72 -30.94 17.30
N ALA A 11 22.21 -29.97 16.53
CA ALA A 11 23.01 -29.04 15.77
C ALA A 11 23.13 -27.73 16.57
N THR A 12 24.23 -27.63 17.31
CA THR A 12 24.67 -26.46 18.07
C THR A 12 24.87 -25.30 17.10
N SER A 13 23.96 -24.33 17.13
CA SER A 13 24.12 -23.07 16.37
C SER A 13 25.26 -22.24 16.97
N PRO A 14 26.13 -21.60 16.15
CA PRO A 14 27.19 -20.75 16.67
C PRO A 14 26.57 -19.49 17.28
N SER A 15 26.71 -19.35 18.59
CA SER A 15 26.41 -18.12 19.33
C SER A 15 27.22 -16.96 18.74
N PHE A 16 26.55 -16.09 17.98
CA PHE A 16 27.12 -14.81 17.55
C PHE A 16 27.43 -13.96 18.79
N ARG A 17 28.72 -13.96 19.14
CA ARG A 17 29.30 -13.19 20.23
C ARG A 17 29.12 -11.71 19.90
N ASN A 18 28.17 -11.05 20.57
CA ASN A 18 27.99 -9.61 20.53
C ASN A 18 29.31 -8.91 20.89
N LEU A 19 29.98 -8.36 19.87
CA LEU A 19 31.04 -7.38 20.02
C LEU A 19 30.41 -6.06 20.47
N TYR A 20 30.12 -5.98 21.78
CA TYR A 20 29.82 -4.71 22.42
C TYR A 20 31.04 -3.80 22.32
N HIS A 21 30.91 -2.72 21.55
CA HIS A 21 31.80 -1.58 21.64
C HIS A 21 31.75 -1.03 23.07
N LYS A 22 32.91 -1.08 23.74
CA LYS A 22 33.17 -0.37 24.98
C LYS A 22 33.06 1.14 24.71
N ASP A 23 31.90 1.71 25.01
CA ASP A 23 31.77 3.15 25.21
C ASP A 23 32.58 3.55 26.43
N SER A 24 33.83 3.94 26.19
CA SER A 24 34.69 4.65 27.12
C SER A 24 34.08 6.02 27.41
N THR A 25 33.09 6.07 28.30
CA THR A 25 32.64 7.33 28.88
C THR A 25 33.71 7.82 29.86
N ASN A 26 34.65 8.60 29.33
CA ASN A 26 35.64 9.33 30.11
C ASN A 26 34.92 10.46 30.87
N LYS A 27 34.17 10.11 31.92
CA LYS A 27 33.61 11.03 32.90
C LYS A 27 34.75 11.55 33.78
N ARG A 28 35.52 12.51 33.27
CA ARG A 28 36.34 13.39 34.13
C ARG A 28 35.37 14.19 35.01
N LYS A 29 35.19 13.70 36.24
CA LYS A 29 34.63 14.46 37.35
C LYS A 29 35.55 15.66 37.61
N ASN A 30 35.21 16.83 37.06
CA ASN A 30 35.70 18.09 37.60
C ASN A 30 35.10 18.24 39.00
N ARG A 31 35.84 17.77 40.01
CA ARG A 31 35.64 18.19 41.39
C ARG A 31 36.05 19.66 41.45
N LEU A 32 35.05 20.53 41.48
CA LEU A 32 35.20 21.90 41.93
C LEU A 32 35.64 21.85 43.41
N ASN A 33 36.82 22.37 43.70
CA ASN A 33 37.14 22.86 45.04
C ASN A 33 36.23 24.08 45.30
N PRO A 34 35.41 24.09 46.34
CA PRO A 34 34.93 25.34 46.92
C PRO A 34 36.06 25.93 47.78
N ASP A 35 36.02 27.24 47.96
CA ASP A 35 36.79 28.01 48.95
C ASP A 35 38.24 28.35 48.60
N ILE A 36 38.38 29.32 47.70
CA ILE A 36 39.41 30.36 47.88
C ILE A 36 38.69 31.71 47.85
N HIS A 37 38.43 32.25 49.03
CA HIS A 37 38.15 33.67 49.23
C HIS A 37 39.41 34.46 48.85
N ILE A 38 39.41 35.07 47.67
CA ILE A 38 40.37 36.13 47.34
C ILE A 38 39.66 37.46 47.55
N SER A 39 40.23 38.19 48.50
CA SER A 39 39.90 39.53 48.95
C SER A 39 39.89 40.57 47.84
N GLU A 40 39.07 41.58 48.11
CA GLU A 40 38.96 42.89 47.51
C GLU A 40 40.28 43.54 47.09
N GLY A 41 40.20 44.40 46.07
CA GLY A 41 41.16 45.46 45.83
C GLY A 41 41.99 45.29 44.57
N THR A 42 41.47 45.75 43.43
CA THR A 42 42.22 46.59 42.47
C THR A 42 41.27 47.05 41.38
N GLU A 43 41.08 48.36 41.26
CA GLU A 43 40.45 49.02 40.11
C GLU A 43 41.33 48.81 38.88
N PHE A 44 41.18 47.66 38.23
CA PHE A 44 41.87 47.37 36.98
C PHE A 44 41.21 48.13 35.83
N ARG A 45 41.79 49.30 35.56
CA ARG A 45 41.69 50.11 34.35
C ARG A 45 41.27 49.25 33.14
N LYS A 46 40.06 49.49 32.63
CA LYS A 46 39.47 48.85 31.44
C LYS A 46 40.38 49.08 30.22
N LYS A 47 41.43 48.28 30.07
CA LYS A 47 42.20 48.18 28.83
C LYS A 47 41.23 47.62 27.80
N THR A 48 40.82 48.48 26.87
CA THR A 48 40.02 48.11 25.72
C THR A 48 40.71 46.93 25.04
N LYS A 49 40.03 45.76 25.01
CA LYS A 49 40.53 44.61 24.28
C LYS A 49 40.83 45.06 22.84
N PRO A 50 41.99 44.71 22.26
CA PRO A 50 42.29 45.06 20.88
C PRO A 50 41.21 44.47 19.98
N LYS A 51 40.67 45.30 19.07
CA LYS A 51 39.52 44.97 18.20
C LYS A 51 39.71 43.68 17.39
N ASP A 52 40.96 43.28 17.15
CA ASP A 52 41.29 42.06 16.42
C ASP A 52 41.04 40.78 17.23
N LEU A 53 41.24 40.81 18.56
CA LEU A 53 40.88 39.70 19.44
C LEU A 53 39.37 39.48 19.48
N GLU A 54 38.56 40.55 19.43
CA GLU A 54 37.10 40.42 19.42
C GLU A 54 36.59 39.77 18.12
N LYS A 55 37.22 40.08 16.97
CA LYS A 55 36.90 39.43 15.70
C LYS A 55 37.26 37.95 15.71
N GLU A 56 38.40 37.61 16.30
CA GLU A 56 38.85 36.22 16.41
C GLU A 56 37.97 35.41 17.37
N GLU A 57 37.57 35.97 18.51
CA GLU A 57 36.60 35.39 19.44
C GLU A 57 35.25 35.12 18.73
N LYS A 58 34.75 36.07 17.92
CA LYS A 58 33.53 35.90 17.12
C LYS A 58 33.67 34.79 16.07
N LYS A 59 34.82 34.68 15.40
CA LYS A 59 35.09 33.61 14.43
C LYS A 59 35.16 32.24 15.12
N TYR A 60 35.80 32.14 16.27
CA TYR A 60 35.86 30.90 17.05
C TYR A 60 34.48 30.49 17.56
N GLU A 61 33.68 31.44 18.05
CA GLU A 61 32.32 31.18 18.54
C GLU A 61 31.38 30.72 17.42
N THR A 62 31.49 31.31 16.22
CA THR A 62 30.73 30.84 15.04
C THR A 62 31.15 29.43 14.62
N GLN A 63 32.45 29.13 14.60
CA GLN A 63 32.96 27.78 14.31
C GLN A 63 32.54 26.74 15.36
N ARG A 64 32.49 27.13 16.63
CA ARG A 64 31.98 26.27 17.71
C ARG A 64 30.50 25.96 17.53
N LYS A 65 29.69 26.96 17.19
CA LYS A 65 28.25 26.78 16.89
C LYS A 65 28.01 25.91 15.66
N THR A 66 28.81 26.05 14.60
CA THR A 66 28.68 25.21 13.40
C THR A 66 29.07 23.76 13.70
N ASN A 67 30.18 23.51 14.40
CA ASN A 67 30.57 22.17 14.85
C ASN A 67 29.52 21.52 15.75
N PHE A 68 28.92 22.29 16.67
CA PHE A 68 27.84 21.80 17.51
C PHE A 68 26.61 21.36 16.68
N LYS A 69 26.18 22.18 15.70
CA LYS A 69 25.08 21.83 14.78
C LYS A 69 25.42 20.61 13.94
N LEU A 70 26.65 20.49 13.44
CA LEU A 70 27.12 19.36 12.65
C LEU A 70 27.07 18.06 13.48
N ASN A 71 27.56 18.10 14.71
CA ASN A 71 27.53 16.96 15.64
C ASN A 71 26.09 16.54 15.99
N GLN A 72 25.20 17.51 16.20
CA GLN A 72 23.78 17.22 16.44
C GLN A 72 23.12 16.58 15.21
N LYS A 73 23.42 17.07 14.00
CA LYS A 73 22.93 16.47 12.75
C LYS A 73 23.47 15.05 12.55
N PHE A 74 24.74 14.82 12.84
CA PHE A 74 25.37 13.50 12.80
C PHE A 74 24.66 12.50 13.72
N LYS A 75 24.42 12.86 14.99
CA LYS A 75 23.68 12.01 15.94
C LYS A 75 22.26 11.70 15.48
N ARG A 76 21.53 12.69 14.93
CA ARG A 76 20.18 12.47 14.37
C ARG A 76 20.20 11.52 13.19
N ASN A 77 21.18 11.65 12.29
CA ASN A 77 21.34 10.76 11.14
C ASN A 77 21.69 9.34 11.59
N GLN A 78 22.59 9.18 12.56
CA GLN A 78 22.93 7.89 13.14
C GLN A 78 21.71 7.21 13.76
N ALA A 79 20.92 7.93 14.56
CA ALA A 79 19.68 7.40 15.15
C ALA A 79 18.66 6.96 14.09
N ARG A 80 18.47 7.75 13.03
CA ARG A 80 17.59 7.38 11.90
C ARG A 80 18.09 6.16 11.14
N ASN A 81 19.40 6.01 10.98
CA ASN A 81 19.98 4.84 10.32
C ASN A 81 19.77 3.57 11.15
N LEU A 82 20.03 3.65 12.45
CA LEU A 82 19.78 2.54 13.38
C LEU A 82 18.29 2.15 13.42
N GLN A 83 17.38 3.12 13.38
CA GLN A 83 15.95 2.84 13.30
C GLN A 83 15.59 2.10 12.01
N ARG A 84 16.03 2.60 10.85
CA ARG A 84 15.79 1.93 9.56
C ARG A 84 16.38 0.51 9.53
N GLU A 85 17.57 0.32 10.10
CA GLU A 85 18.19 -1.00 10.20
C GLU A 85 17.37 -1.96 11.06
N ASN A 86 16.87 -1.49 12.21
CA ASN A 86 15.99 -2.28 13.07
C ASN A 86 14.67 -2.63 12.38
N ASP A 87 14.08 -1.69 11.63
CA ASP A 87 12.84 -1.94 10.89
C ASP A 87 13.07 -2.98 9.77
N TYR A 88 14.19 -2.91 9.04
CA TYR A 88 14.55 -3.93 8.05
C TYR A 88 14.82 -5.30 8.69
N ARG A 89 15.48 -5.35 9.86
CA ARG A 89 15.69 -6.61 10.58
C ARG A 89 14.37 -7.26 10.96
N LYS A 90 13.42 -6.50 11.53
CA LYS A 90 12.07 -6.99 11.84
C LYS A 90 11.35 -7.53 10.60
N HIS A 91 11.41 -6.80 9.49
CA HIS A 91 10.76 -7.22 8.26
C HIS A 91 11.38 -8.51 7.69
N ILE A 92 12.71 -8.65 7.76
CA ILE A 92 13.39 -9.89 7.38
C ILE A 92 12.95 -11.05 8.29
N GLU A 93 12.83 -10.83 9.60
CA GLU A 93 12.35 -11.85 10.54
C GLU A 93 10.90 -12.28 10.25
N GLU A 94 10.02 -11.33 9.90
CA GLU A 94 8.64 -11.61 9.47
C GLU A 94 8.60 -12.46 8.20
N LEU A 95 9.35 -12.06 7.16
CA LEU A 95 9.44 -12.82 5.91
C LEU A 95 10.03 -14.23 6.12
N GLN A 96 11.00 -14.37 7.01
CA GLN A 96 11.56 -15.67 7.37
C GLN A 96 10.56 -16.56 8.12
N LYS A 97 9.72 -15.99 8.99
CA LYS A 97 8.61 -16.72 9.63
C LYS A 97 7.59 -17.16 8.59
N ASP A 98 7.17 -16.26 7.70
CA ASP A 98 6.21 -16.59 6.63
C ASP A 98 6.73 -17.71 5.73
N LEU A 99 8.02 -17.69 5.37
CA LEU A 99 8.66 -18.77 4.61
C LEU A 99 8.68 -20.09 5.39
N LYS A 100 8.98 -20.07 6.70
CA LYS A 100 8.94 -21.27 7.53
C LYS A 100 7.53 -21.86 7.64
N VAL A 101 6.51 -21.02 7.75
CA VAL A 101 5.11 -21.44 7.74
C VAL A 101 4.74 -22.06 6.39
N ARG A 102 5.08 -21.41 5.27
CA ARG A 102 4.79 -21.91 3.91
C ARG A 102 5.49 -23.23 3.59
N LEU A 103 6.74 -23.38 4.04
CA LEU A 103 7.52 -24.61 3.85
C LEU A 103 7.12 -25.73 4.82
N GLY A 104 6.16 -25.50 5.71
CA GLY A 104 5.68 -26.50 6.67
C GLY A 104 6.67 -26.83 7.79
N PHE A 105 7.72 -26.02 7.99
CA PHE A 105 8.67 -26.21 9.09
C PHE A 105 8.09 -25.84 10.45
N GLU A 106 7.11 -24.92 10.48
CA GLU A 106 6.35 -24.60 11.69
C GLU A 106 5.09 -25.47 11.79
N VAL A 107 5.31 -26.72 12.20
CA VAL A 107 4.24 -27.66 12.59
C VAL A 107 3.56 -27.11 13.85
N GLY A 108 2.45 -26.39 13.67
CA GLY A 108 1.63 -25.82 14.75
C GLY A 108 1.00 -24.47 14.42
N VAL A 109 1.62 -23.67 13.55
CA VAL A 109 1.02 -22.38 13.14
C VAL A 109 -0.23 -22.56 12.29
N ALA A 110 -0.25 -23.63 11.48
CA ALA A 110 -1.46 -24.04 10.78
C ALA A 110 -2.60 -24.38 11.76
N ASP A 111 -2.30 -25.08 12.86
CA ASP A 111 -3.28 -25.43 13.88
C ASP A 111 -3.77 -24.22 14.66
N GLU A 112 -2.88 -23.29 15.03
CA GLU A 112 -3.27 -22.04 15.68
C GLU A 112 -4.14 -21.17 14.76
N ASN A 113 -3.77 -21.05 13.48
CA ASN A 113 -4.59 -20.34 12.50
C ASN A 113 -5.93 -21.02 12.29
N PHE A 114 -5.96 -22.36 12.26
CA PHE A 114 -7.19 -23.12 12.20
C PHE A 114 -8.07 -22.90 13.44
N GLN A 115 -7.49 -22.83 14.65
CA GLN A 115 -8.21 -22.49 15.87
C GLN A 115 -8.77 -21.06 15.84
N LYS A 116 -8.00 -20.09 15.33
CA LYS A 116 -8.48 -18.70 15.15
C LYS A 116 -9.63 -18.64 14.15
N ILE A 117 -9.51 -19.33 13.01
CA ILE A 117 -10.57 -19.43 11.99
C ILE A 117 -11.82 -20.08 12.58
N LYS A 118 -11.66 -21.16 13.35
CA LYS A 118 -12.76 -21.83 14.04
C LYS A 118 -13.44 -20.90 15.05
N GLY A 119 -12.66 -20.17 15.87
CA GLY A 119 -13.19 -19.19 16.81
C GLY A 119 -13.96 -18.04 16.12
N LEU A 120 -13.44 -17.53 15.01
CA LEU A 120 -14.14 -16.52 14.20
C LEU A 120 -15.43 -17.07 13.57
N LYS A 121 -15.40 -18.32 13.09
CA LYS A 121 -16.59 -19.01 12.58
C LYS A 121 -17.67 -19.17 13.66
N ASP A 122 -17.29 -19.57 14.86
CA ASP A 122 -18.21 -19.74 15.98
C ASP A 122 -18.84 -18.40 16.40
N GLN A 123 -18.05 -17.32 16.42
CA GLN A 123 -18.56 -15.97 16.65
C GLN A 123 -19.54 -15.50 15.57
N LEU A 124 -19.24 -15.80 14.30
CA LEU A 124 -20.11 -15.47 13.18
C LEU A 124 -21.45 -16.21 13.29
N HIS A 125 -21.42 -17.50 13.63
CA HIS A 125 -22.65 -18.27 13.89
C HIS A 125 -23.44 -17.73 15.08
N SER A 126 -22.79 -17.33 16.17
CA SER A 126 -23.47 -16.68 17.31
C SER A 126 -24.20 -15.41 16.88
N LYS A 127 -23.54 -14.53 16.12
CA LYS A 127 -24.16 -13.29 15.61
C LYS A 127 -25.30 -13.56 14.63
N ILE A 128 -25.17 -14.56 13.77
CA ILE A 128 -26.25 -14.98 12.87
C ILE A 128 -27.46 -15.45 13.69
N ASN A 129 -27.25 -16.25 14.73
CA ASN A 129 -28.32 -16.70 15.62
C ASN A 129 -28.98 -15.54 16.37
N GLU A 130 -28.21 -14.57 16.85
CA GLU A 130 -28.76 -13.35 17.47
C GLU A 130 -29.63 -12.53 16.50
N VAL A 131 -29.18 -12.38 15.25
CA VAL A 131 -29.96 -11.70 14.21
C VAL A 131 -31.23 -12.48 13.88
N HIS A 132 -31.13 -13.81 13.73
CA HIS A 132 -32.30 -14.66 13.50
C HIS A 132 -33.31 -14.56 14.65
N GLN A 133 -32.86 -14.54 15.91
CA GLN A 133 -33.76 -14.36 17.06
C GLN A 133 -34.47 -13.01 17.00
N LYS A 134 -33.74 -11.91 16.74
CA LYS A 134 -34.35 -10.57 16.60
C LYS A 134 -35.35 -10.48 15.46
N VAL A 135 -35.07 -11.12 14.33
CA VAL A 135 -36.00 -11.18 13.19
C VAL A 135 -37.26 -11.97 13.55
N TRP A 136 -37.11 -13.06 14.30
CA TRP A 136 -38.23 -13.85 14.78
C TRP A 136 -39.10 -13.07 15.79
N ASP A 137 -38.47 -12.42 16.78
CA ASP A 137 -39.16 -11.59 17.77
C ASP A 137 -39.94 -10.43 17.09
N LEU A 138 -39.31 -9.74 16.13
CA LEU A 138 -39.94 -8.66 15.37
C LEU A 138 -41.13 -9.15 14.56
N LYS A 139 -41.01 -10.34 13.95
CA LYS A 139 -42.11 -10.94 13.20
C LYS A 139 -43.29 -11.28 14.12
N GLN A 140 -43.02 -11.82 15.31
CA GLN A 140 -44.06 -12.11 16.30
C GLN A 140 -44.75 -10.83 16.77
N GLU A 141 -44.00 -9.76 17.05
CA GLU A 141 -44.56 -8.46 17.43
C GLU A 141 -45.47 -7.89 16.34
N GLN A 142 -45.06 -8.00 15.06
CA GLN A 142 -45.89 -7.60 13.92
C GLN A 142 -47.19 -8.42 13.80
N GLU A 143 -47.13 -9.73 14.02
CA GLU A 143 -48.30 -10.60 14.02
C GLU A 143 -49.27 -10.22 15.16
N GLU A 144 -48.77 -9.94 16.35
CA GLU A 144 -49.56 -9.45 17.49
C GLU A 144 -50.17 -8.07 17.21
N ASP A 145 -49.44 -7.15 16.59
CA ASP A 145 -49.96 -5.85 16.18
C ASP A 145 -51.07 -5.94 15.14
N ILE A 146 -50.92 -6.83 14.15
CA ILE A 146 -51.96 -7.09 13.16
C ILE A 146 -53.19 -7.69 13.85
N ALA A 147 -53.01 -8.65 14.76
CA ALA A 147 -54.10 -9.25 15.51
C ALA A 147 -54.83 -8.22 16.40
N ARG A 148 -54.09 -7.32 17.06
CA ARG A 148 -54.66 -6.20 17.83
C ARG A 148 -55.47 -5.26 16.95
N LYS A 149 -54.94 -4.84 15.80
CA LYS A 149 -55.65 -3.97 14.85
C LYS A 149 -56.94 -4.62 14.35
N LEU A 150 -56.87 -5.89 13.95
CA LEU A 150 -58.04 -6.65 13.51
C LEU A 150 -59.10 -6.76 14.62
N SER A 151 -58.69 -7.00 15.86
CA SER A 151 -59.62 -7.07 17.01
C SER A 151 -60.29 -5.72 17.29
N ILE A 152 -59.55 -4.62 17.16
CA ILE A 152 -60.10 -3.26 17.30
C ILE A 152 -61.09 -2.97 16.17
N ASP A 153 -60.75 -3.32 14.93
CA ASP A 153 -61.61 -3.09 13.78
C ASP A 153 -62.87 -3.95 13.83
N GLN A 154 -62.78 -5.21 14.31
CA GLN A 154 -63.96 -6.04 14.60
C GLN A 154 -64.87 -5.39 15.64
N ARG A 155 -64.33 -4.92 16.77
CA ARG A 155 -65.14 -4.20 17.77
C ARG A 155 -65.75 -2.92 17.20
N LYS A 156 -65.03 -2.15 16.39
CA LYS A 156 -65.58 -0.95 15.75
C LYS A 156 -66.73 -1.28 14.81
N VAL A 157 -66.70 -2.42 14.12
CA VAL A 157 -67.83 -2.89 13.30
C VAL A 157 -69.01 -3.30 14.20
N GLU A 158 -68.75 -4.02 15.30
CA GLU A 158 -69.80 -4.44 16.25
C GLU A 158 -70.47 -3.28 17.00
N PHE A 159 -69.72 -2.20 17.31
CA PHE A 159 -70.23 -1.03 18.05
C PHE A 159 -70.58 0.17 17.13
N GLY A 160 -70.08 0.19 15.90
CA GLY A 160 -70.14 1.34 14.97
C GLY A 160 -71.48 1.55 14.26
N ASP A 161 -72.41 0.59 14.33
CA ASP A 161 -73.73 0.75 13.73
C ASP A 161 -74.75 1.48 14.65
N ASN A 162 -74.38 1.83 15.90
CA ASN A 162 -75.32 2.45 16.85
C ASN A 162 -74.97 3.87 17.36
N ASP A 163 -73.79 4.41 17.07
CA ASP A 163 -73.34 5.69 17.67
C ASP A 163 -73.35 6.90 16.72
N GLY A 164 -74.02 6.81 15.58
CA GLY A 164 -74.14 7.89 14.60
C GLY A 164 -74.90 9.16 15.06
N ALA A 165 -75.36 9.27 16.32
CA ALA A 165 -76.26 10.38 16.68
C ALA A 165 -76.23 10.89 18.13
N LYS A 166 -75.18 10.66 18.93
CA LYS A 166 -75.06 11.32 20.24
C LYS A 166 -73.72 12.04 20.35
N GLY A 167 -73.81 13.38 20.39
CA GLY A 167 -72.67 14.30 20.33
C GLY A 167 -71.51 13.86 21.21
N VAL A 168 -70.30 13.95 20.65
CA VAL A 168 -69.04 13.64 21.31
C VAL A 168 -69.03 14.32 22.69
N SER A 169 -69.20 13.53 23.74
CA SER A 169 -69.17 14.03 25.11
C SER A 169 -67.84 14.73 25.34
N LYS A 170 -67.87 15.86 26.05
CA LYS A 170 -66.70 16.69 26.36
C LYS A 170 -65.53 15.88 26.95
N GLU A 171 -65.84 14.77 27.60
CA GLU A 171 -64.88 13.82 28.17
C GLU A 171 -64.11 13.03 27.10
N GLY A 172 -64.77 12.59 26.02
CA GLY A 172 -64.11 11.90 24.91
C GLY A 172 -63.18 12.81 24.09
N LEU A 173 -63.47 14.12 24.03
CA LEU A 173 -62.54 15.09 23.47
C LEU A 173 -61.27 15.22 24.31
N LYS A 174 -61.40 15.19 25.64
CA LYS A 174 -60.28 15.29 26.58
C LYS A 174 -59.39 14.04 26.52
N ASP A 175 -59.97 12.85 26.40
CA ASP A 175 -59.19 11.61 26.24
C ASP A 175 -58.44 11.59 24.91
N ARG A 176 -59.08 12.07 23.83
CA ARG A 176 -58.43 12.22 22.53
C ARG A 176 -57.30 13.24 22.56
N GLU A 177 -57.48 14.35 23.27
CA GLU A 177 -56.45 15.35 23.50
C GLU A 177 -55.27 14.77 24.28
N ASN A 178 -55.52 13.99 25.34
CA ASN A 178 -54.48 13.31 26.11
C ASN A 178 -53.69 12.30 25.25
N GLN A 179 -54.37 11.51 24.41
CA GLN A 179 -53.70 10.58 23.49
C GLN A 179 -52.85 11.34 22.47
N LEU A 180 -53.36 12.43 21.90
CA LEU A 180 -52.59 13.29 21.00
C LEU A 180 -51.35 13.87 21.69
N ASN A 181 -51.47 14.33 22.93
CA ASN A 181 -50.33 14.83 23.71
C ASN A 181 -49.28 13.73 23.96
N GLN A 182 -49.69 12.50 24.31
CA GLN A 182 -48.77 11.37 24.45
C GLN A 182 -48.06 11.04 23.13
N HIS A 183 -48.78 11.07 22.00
CA HIS A 183 -48.18 10.87 20.68
C HIS A 183 -47.19 11.99 20.33
N LEU A 184 -47.50 13.24 20.65
CA LEU A 184 -46.59 14.38 20.45
C LEU A 184 -45.32 14.24 21.30
N GLU A 185 -45.44 13.86 22.57
CA GLU A 185 -44.28 13.59 23.44
C GLU A 185 -43.42 12.43 22.90
N TYR A 186 -44.06 11.37 22.43
CA TYR A 186 -43.36 10.24 21.81
C TYR A 186 -42.59 10.66 20.56
N ILE A 187 -43.23 11.41 19.65
CA ILE A 187 -42.59 11.95 18.44
C ILE A 187 -41.43 12.89 18.82
N ALA A 188 -41.61 13.77 19.81
CA ALA A 188 -40.55 14.64 20.29
C ALA A 188 -39.35 13.84 20.85
N SER A 189 -39.61 12.75 21.56
CA SER A 189 -38.54 11.87 22.07
C SER A 189 -37.77 11.17 20.95
N ILE A 190 -38.44 10.75 19.87
CA ILE A 190 -37.79 10.16 18.70
C ILE A 190 -36.97 11.21 17.96
N ALA A 191 -37.52 12.40 17.75
CA ALA A 191 -36.83 13.51 17.10
C ALA A 191 -35.54 13.87 17.85
N GLN A 192 -35.58 13.90 19.19
CA GLN A 192 -34.41 14.13 20.02
C GLN A 192 -33.36 13.02 19.86
N LYS A 193 -33.76 11.74 19.87
CA LYS A 193 -32.83 10.62 19.64
C LYS A 193 -32.15 10.69 18.27
N ILE A 194 -32.91 10.99 17.22
CA ILE A 194 -32.38 11.17 15.86
C ILE A 194 -31.38 12.33 15.84
N GLN A 195 -31.68 13.44 16.53
CA GLN A 195 -30.78 14.59 16.60
C GLN A 195 -29.47 14.24 17.32
N ASP A 196 -29.54 13.55 18.45
CA ASP A 196 -28.36 13.11 19.21
C ASP A 196 -27.49 12.15 18.40
N GLU A 197 -28.10 11.21 17.68
CA GLU A 197 -27.41 10.30 16.78
C GLU A 197 -26.76 11.03 15.61
N ASN A 198 -27.46 11.99 15.00
CA ASN A 198 -26.91 12.81 13.92
C ASN A 198 -25.70 13.65 14.39
N VAL A 199 -25.78 14.26 15.58
CA VAL A 199 -24.64 14.96 16.20
C VAL A 199 -23.45 14.00 16.41
N SER A 200 -23.71 12.79 16.88
CA SER A 200 -22.68 11.74 17.06
C SER A 200 -22.05 11.32 15.73
N LEU A 201 -22.86 11.13 14.67
CA LEU A 201 -22.40 10.78 13.33
C LEU A 201 -21.59 11.91 12.68
N VAL A 202 -22.01 13.17 12.82
CA VAL A 202 -21.26 14.35 12.36
C VAL A 202 -19.90 14.42 13.05
N LYS A 203 -19.83 14.18 14.36
CA LYS A 203 -18.58 14.14 15.11
C LYS A 203 -17.65 13.04 14.60
N LYS A 204 -18.15 11.81 14.45
CA LYS A 204 -17.37 10.67 13.89
C LYS A 204 -16.89 10.94 12.46
N ASN A 205 -17.74 11.52 11.60
CA ASN A 205 -17.36 11.88 10.24
C ASN A 205 -16.24 12.93 10.22
N SER A 206 -16.33 13.94 11.11
CA SER A 206 -15.27 14.95 11.25
C SER A 206 -13.93 14.34 11.71
N GLU A 207 -13.97 13.31 12.56
CA GLU A 207 -12.78 12.60 13.04
C GLU A 207 -12.17 11.72 11.95
N LEU A 208 -13.00 10.96 11.23
CA LEU A 208 -12.56 10.17 10.07
C LEU A 208 -11.91 11.05 9.00
N LYS A 209 -12.49 12.22 8.70
CA LYS A 209 -11.88 13.19 7.77
C LYS A 209 -10.48 13.61 8.19
N LYS A 210 -10.26 13.87 9.49
CA LYS A 210 -8.93 14.19 10.03
C LYS A 210 -7.96 13.01 9.89
N GLN A 211 -8.41 11.79 10.15
CA GLN A 211 -7.60 10.58 10.00
C GLN A 211 -7.19 10.36 8.54
N TYR A 212 -8.12 10.50 7.58
CA TYR A 212 -7.83 10.42 6.15
C TYR A 212 -6.82 11.49 5.71
N GLN A 213 -6.99 12.73 6.16
CA GLN A 213 -6.05 13.80 5.87
C GLN A 213 -4.64 13.50 6.41
N HIS A 214 -4.54 12.88 7.59
CA HIS A 214 -3.25 12.45 8.15
C HIS A 214 -2.59 11.36 7.29
N GLN A 215 -3.36 10.34 6.88
CA GLN A 215 -2.87 9.28 5.98
C GLN A 215 -2.43 9.84 4.61
N GLU A 216 -3.14 10.83 4.08
CA GLU A 216 -2.78 11.48 2.81
C GLU A 216 -1.44 12.24 2.94
N ASN A 217 -1.23 12.95 4.05
CA ASN A 217 0.03 13.62 4.34
C ASN A 217 1.20 12.62 4.47
N ASP A 218 0.98 11.48 5.13
CA ASP A 218 1.99 10.43 5.27
C ASP A 218 2.33 9.79 3.92
N ARG A 219 1.31 9.51 3.09
CA ARG A 219 1.50 9.02 1.72
C ARG A 219 2.31 10.01 0.88
N GLU A 220 2.03 11.31 0.99
CA GLU A 220 2.78 12.35 0.28
C GLU A 220 4.24 12.41 0.75
N LEU A 221 4.47 12.29 2.06
CA LEU A 221 5.82 12.23 2.64
C LEU A 221 6.61 11.02 2.14
N LEU A 222 5.99 9.83 2.16
CA LEU A 222 6.60 8.59 1.66
C LEU A 222 6.90 8.69 0.17
N LEU A 223 6.00 9.27 -0.62
CA LEU A 223 6.23 9.50 -2.05
C LEU A 223 7.41 10.44 -2.29
N LYS A 224 7.52 11.53 -1.52
CA LYS A 224 8.69 12.45 -1.58
C LYS A 224 9.98 11.72 -1.24
N GLN A 225 9.99 10.89 -0.20
CA GLN A 225 11.15 10.07 0.17
C GLN A 225 11.53 9.08 -0.93
N LEU A 226 10.56 8.38 -1.52
CA LEU A 226 10.78 7.45 -2.62
C LEU A 226 11.38 8.15 -3.85
N VAL A 227 10.89 9.34 -4.20
CA VAL A 227 11.44 10.14 -5.31
C VAL A 227 12.87 10.57 -5.02
N MET A 228 13.18 11.00 -3.79
CA MET A 228 14.57 11.33 -3.40
C MET A 228 15.49 10.11 -3.50
N LEU A 229 15.09 8.95 -2.99
CA LEU A 229 15.86 7.72 -3.07
C LEU A 229 16.05 7.25 -4.53
N LYS A 230 15.03 7.35 -5.38
CA LYS A 230 15.18 7.06 -6.82
C LYS A 230 16.20 8.00 -7.49
N LYS A 231 16.21 9.28 -7.11
CA LYS A 231 17.18 10.25 -7.60
C LYS A 231 18.60 9.93 -7.12
N GLU A 232 18.78 9.62 -5.85
CA GLU A 232 20.08 9.20 -5.28
C GLU A 232 20.58 7.90 -5.92
N ASN A 233 19.72 6.89 -6.09
CA ASN A 233 20.04 5.66 -6.80
C ASN A 233 20.45 5.92 -8.26
N SER A 234 19.76 6.83 -8.94
CA SER A 234 20.15 7.23 -10.30
C SER A 234 21.52 7.92 -10.33
N GLN A 235 21.85 8.72 -9.31
CA GLN A 235 23.17 9.36 -9.18
C GLN A 235 24.26 8.31 -8.90
N MET A 236 24.04 7.40 -7.95
CA MET A 236 25.00 6.31 -7.67
C MET A 236 25.23 5.42 -8.89
N LYS A 237 24.20 5.10 -9.67
CA LYS A 237 24.36 4.37 -10.95
C LYS A 237 25.23 5.14 -11.95
N GLN A 238 25.10 6.46 -12.02
CA GLN A 238 25.96 7.30 -12.87
C GLN A 238 27.40 7.31 -12.36
N GLU A 239 27.62 7.39 -11.05
CA GLU A 239 28.94 7.32 -10.42
C GLU A 239 29.60 5.95 -10.65
N ILE A 240 28.87 4.85 -10.46
CA ILE A 240 29.35 3.49 -10.76
C ILE A 240 29.76 3.37 -12.23
N ASN A 241 28.94 3.86 -13.16
CA ASN A 241 29.27 3.86 -14.59
C ASN A 241 30.53 4.68 -14.88
N TYR A 242 30.67 5.84 -14.24
CA TYR A 242 31.83 6.72 -14.38
C TYR A 242 33.11 6.06 -13.88
N TYR A 243 33.11 5.48 -12.68
CA TYR A 243 34.28 4.78 -12.14
C TYR A 243 34.58 3.47 -12.90
N GLY A 244 33.55 2.77 -13.38
CA GLY A 244 33.70 1.60 -14.24
C GLY A 244 34.52 1.91 -15.49
N LYS A 245 34.20 3.02 -16.18
CA LYS A 245 34.99 3.48 -17.34
C LYS A 245 36.44 3.78 -16.99
N ILE A 246 36.70 4.46 -15.87
CA ILE A 246 38.07 4.74 -15.43
C ILE A 246 38.84 3.44 -15.15
N THR A 247 38.19 2.43 -14.55
CA THR A 247 38.83 1.14 -14.30
C THR A 247 39.08 0.34 -15.58
N GLU A 248 38.19 0.41 -16.57
CA GLU A 248 38.38 -0.20 -17.88
C GLU A 248 39.53 0.47 -18.65
N GLU A 249 39.60 1.80 -18.64
CA GLU A 249 40.70 2.57 -19.24
C GLU A 249 42.04 2.18 -18.62
N LYS A 250 42.14 2.07 -17.29
CA LYS A 250 43.37 1.64 -16.61
C LYS A 250 43.77 0.20 -16.92
N LYS A 251 42.81 -0.72 -17.01
CA LYS A 251 43.10 -2.11 -17.38
C LYS A 251 43.62 -2.20 -18.81
N ALA A 252 43.04 -1.44 -19.74
CA ALA A 252 43.53 -1.37 -21.11
C ALA A 252 44.97 -0.80 -21.17
N GLU A 253 45.28 0.22 -20.36
CA GLU A 253 46.65 0.74 -20.23
C GLU A 253 47.64 -0.29 -19.64
N GLU A 254 47.21 -1.09 -18.66
CA GLU A 254 48.02 -2.18 -18.08
C GLU A 254 48.25 -3.33 -19.10
N ASP A 255 47.21 -3.72 -19.84
CA ASP A 255 47.31 -4.76 -20.88
C ASP A 255 48.24 -4.33 -22.02
N GLU A 256 48.21 -3.05 -22.44
CA GLU A 256 49.16 -2.49 -23.42
C GLU A 256 50.61 -2.48 -22.92
N GLN A 257 50.84 -2.37 -21.60
CA GLN A 257 52.19 -2.42 -21.02
C GLN A 257 52.76 -3.85 -20.95
N ILE A 258 51.93 -4.85 -20.67
CA ILE A 258 52.36 -6.26 -20.56
C ILE A 258 52.86 -6.82 -21.91
N ASP A 259 52.27 -6.38 -23.03
CA ASP A 259 52.70 -6.79 -24.37
C ASP A 259 54.09 -6.21 -24.77
N LEU A 260 54.54 -5.12 -24.14
CA LEU A 260 55.88 -4.56 -24.36
C LEU A 260 56.97 -5.27 -23.53
N GLU A 261 56.63 -5.87 -22.39
CA GLU A 261 57.59 -6.49 -21.47
C GLU A 261 57.86 -7.98 -21.78
N ASN A 262 57.04 -8.62 -22.63
CA ASN A 262 57.22 -10.01 -23.09
C ASN A 262 57.81 -10.17 -24.50
N SER A 263 58.31 -9.10 -25.13
CA SER A 263 59.11 -9.24 -26.35
C SER A 263 60.50 -9.80 -26.00
N PRO A 264 60.92 -10.96 -26.53
CA PRO A 264 62.19 -11.59 -26.17
C PRO A 264 63.36 -10.70 -26.61
N GLU A 265 64.30 -10.52 -25.68
CA GLU A 265 65.53 -9.76 -25.82
C GLU A 265 66.23 -10.02 -27.17
N LYS A 266 66.30 -8.98 -28.00
CA LYS A 266 67.44 -8.76 -28.88
C LYS A 266 68.15 -7.50 -28.40
N SER A 267 69.22 -7.74 -27.66
CA SER A 267 70.28 -6.80 -27.31
C SER A 267 70.59 -5.85 -28.46
N MET A 268 70.67 -4.54 -28.22
CA MET A 268 71.73 -3.65 -28.75
C MET A 268 71.61 -2.21 -28.21
N SER A 269 72.77 -1.73 -27.76
CA SER A 269 73.30 -0.36 -27.68
C SER A 269 72.51 0.76 -27.00
N LYS A 270 73.13 1.24 -25.91
CA LYS A 270 73.08 2.61 -25.40
C LYS A 270 73.56 3.60 -26.46
N SER A 271 72.72 4.57 -26.83
CA SER A 271 73.12 5.96 -27.15
C SER A 271 71.93 6.80 -27.62
N ASP A 272 71.70 7.90 -26.92
CA ASP A 272 71.28 9.21 -27.43
C ASP A 272 69.92 9.44 -28.11
N ALA A 273 69.55 10.73 -28.02
CA ALA A 273 68.44 11.44 -28.68
C ALA A 273 67.06 11.21 -28.05
N ARG A 274 66.49 12.15 -27.29
CA ARG A 274 66.02 13.49 -27.70
C ARG A 274 65.05 13.39 -28.89
N THR A 275 63.90 14.02 -28.70
CA THR A 275 62.94 14.58 -29.68
C THR A 275 61.63 13.82 -29.95
N LEU A 276 60.54 14.59 -29.79
CA LEU A 276 59.22 14.53 -30.44
C LEU A 276 58.12 13.62 -29.86
N LEU A 277 57.03 14.28 -29.43
CA LEU A 277 55.60 13.98 -29.68
C LEU A 277 54.79 14.85 -28.69
N SER A 278 54.55 16.13 -28.93
CA SER A 278 53.58 16.71 -29.88
C SER A 278 52.27 15.92 -30.07
N SER A 279 51.19 16.59 -29.69
CA SER A 279 49.82 16.47 -30.22
C SER A 279 49.01 15.22 -29.91
N ARG A 280 48.19 15.27 -28.85
CA ARG A 280 46.86 14.66 -28.89
C ARG A 280 45.83 15.38 -28.00
N GLY A 281 44.96 16.14 -28.66
CA GLY A 281 43.53 16.13 -28.37
C GLY A 281 43.03 16.87 -27.13
N LYS A 282 43.06 18.20 -27.16
CA LYS A 282 42.04 19.03 -26.49
C LYS A 282 40.67 18.75 -27.11
N GLN A 283 39.97 17.69 -26.70
CA GLN A 283 38.52 17.62 -26.85
C GLN A 283 37.86 18.10 -25.56
N ARG A 284 37.68 19.43 -25.49
CA ARG A 284 36.61 20.06 -24.71
C ARG A 284 35.28 19.44 -25.17
N ARG A 285 34.83 18.38 -24.51
CA ARG A 285 33.41 18.02 -24.54
C ARG A 285 32.68 19.12 -23.77
N LYS A 286 32.16 20.09 -24.51
CA LYS A 286 31.04 20.92 -24.07
C LYS A 286 29.96 19.94 -23.61
N LEU A 287 29.78 19.77 -22.30
CA LEU A 287 28.53 19.25 -21.78
C LEU A 287 27.45 20.19 -22.30
N GLN A 288 26.68 19.70 -23.27
CA GLN A 288 25.41 20.27 -23.61
C GLN A 288 24.62 20.42 -22.31
N LYS A 289 24.39 21.67 -21.92
CA LYS A 289 23.17 22.07 -21.22
C LYS A 289 22.00 21.72 -22.14
N GLY A 290 21.69 20.43 -22.20
CA GLY A 290 20.62 19.84 -22.99
C GLY A 290 19.48 19.48 -22.06
N GLN A 291 18.44 20.31 -22.13
CA GLN A 291 17.06 19.88 -21.95
C GLN A 291 16.72 19.28 -20.59
N ARG A 292 16.50 20.22 -19.65
CA ARG A 292 15.44 20.09 -18.65
C ARG A 292 14.12 19.85 -19.40
N MET A 293 13.81 18.60 -19.70
CA MET A 293 12.48 18.17 -20.15
C MET A 293 11.51 18.43 -19.00
N TYR A 294 10.87 19.59 -19.06
CA TYR A 294 9.62 19.80 -18.36
C TYR A 294 8.60 18.88 -19.03
N LEU A 295 8.41 17.68 -18.46
CA LEU A 295 7.19 16.95 -18.70
C LEU A 295 6.06 17.79 -18.13
N THR A 296 5.49 18.60 -19.00
CA THR A 296 4.21 19.26 -18.82
C THR A 296 3.15 18.18 -18.94
N THR A 297 2.79 17.59 -17.80
CA THR A 297 1.51 16.90 -17.67
C THR A 297 0.42 17.96 -17.78
N LYS A 298 -0.07 18.17 -19.00
CA LYS A 298 -1.44 18.65 -19.21
C LYS A 298 -2.39 17.52 -18.76
N ALA A 299 -3.56 17.92 -18.24
CA ALA A 299 -4.57 17.13 -17.54
C ALA A 299 -4.21 16.88 -16.07
N SER A 300 -4.85 17.49 -15.07
CA SER A 300 -6.20 18.05 -14.99
C SER A 300 -6.17 19.26 -14.06
N GLN A 301 -6.56 20.42 -14.59
CA GLN A 301 -6.88 21.59 -13.78
C GLN A 301 -8.17 21.29 -13.01
N ALA A 302 -8.04 20.74 -11.81
CA ALA A 302 -9.02 20.99 -10.77
C ALA A 302 -8.84 22.45 -10.32
N PRO A 303 -9.91 23.25 -10.24
CA PRO A 303 -9.80 24.62 -9.76
C PRO A 303 -9.24 24.57 -8.33
N LYS A 304 -8.08 25.20 -8.12
CA LYS A 304 -7.57 25.53 -6.79
C LYS A 304 -8.61 26.39 -6.10
N ALA A 305 -9.51 25.76 -5.34
CA ALA A 305 -10.27 26.45 -4.32
C ALA A 305 -9.25 27.07 -3.37
N LYS A 306 -9.19 28.40 -3.39
CA LYS A 306 -8.52 29.20 -2.39
C LYS A 306 -8.98 28.67 -1.03
N SER A 307 -8.06 28.08 -0.27
CA SER A 307 -8.28 27.84 1.15
C SER A 307 -8.63 29.18 1.78
N PRO A 308 -9.77 29.32 2.46
CA PRO A 308 -9.99 30.51 3.27
C PRO A 308 -9.02 30.42 4.45
N ASP A 309 -7.93 31.16 4.34
CA ASP A 309 -7.19 31.66 5.50
C ASP A 309 -8.17 32.44 6.36
N CYS A 310 -8.71 31.81 7.41
CA CYS A 310 -9.40 32.53 8.47
C CYS A 310 -9.45 31.70 9.75
N PHE A 311 -8.42 31.80 10.58
CA PHE A 311 -8.56 31.71 12.03
C PHE A 311 -7.34 32.36 12.71
N SER A 312 -7.11 33.63 12.39
CA SER A 312 -6.17 34.49 13.13
C SER A 312 -6.54 35.97 12.94
N SER A 313 -7.65 36.38 13.54
CA SER A 313 -8.02 37.78 13.76
C SER A 313 -8.91 37.79 14.99
N VAL A 314 -8.40 38.02 16.19
CA VAL A 314 -8.18 39.35 16.79
C VAL A 314 -9.40 40.26 16.54
N LEU A 315 -10.30 40.23 17.52
CA LEU A 315 -11.05 41.36 18.08
C LEU A 315 -11.35 42.51 17.10
N ASN A 316 -12.33 42.31 16.22
CA ASN A 316 -13.15 43.39 15.69
C ASN A 316 -14.61 42.94 15.79
N PRO A 317 -15.51 43.69 16.46
CA PRO A 317 -16.93 43.37 16.47
C PRO A 317 -17.45 43.50 15.04
N ALA A 318 -17.82 42.36 14.45
CA ALA A 318 -18.41 42.33 13.13
C ALA A 318 -19.71 43.16 13.14
N PRO A 319 -20.00 43.92 12.07
CA PRO A 319 -21.30 44.54 11.91
C PRO A 319 -22.37 43.44 12.00
N LEU A 320 -23.47 43.73 12.70
CA LEU A 320 -24.59 42.82 12.89
C LEU A 320 -25.08 42.34 11.52
N GLU A 321 -24.69 41.12 11.13
CA GLU A 321 -25.25 40.43 9.97
C GLU A 321 -26.76 40.36 10.16
N THR A 322 -27.50 40.88 9.18
CA THR A 322 -28.95 40.79 9.18
C THR A 322 -29.36 39.32 9.06
N GLU A 323 -30.54 38.96 9.59
CA GLU A 323 -31.03 37.58 9.46
C GLU A 323 -31.17 37.15 7.99
N GLU A 324 -31.41 38.10 7.07
CA GLU A 324 -31.45 37.86 5.62
C GLU A 324 -30.10 37.41 5.06
N ASP A 325 -28.99 38.03 5.49
CA ASP A 325 -27.63 37.62 5.07
C ASP A 325 -27.29 36.20 5.54
N LYS A 326 -27.74 35.83 6.73
CA LYS A 326 -27.57 34.47 7.27
C LYS A 326 -28.35 33.46 6.43
N ILE A 327 -29.59 33.76 6.07
CA ILE A 327 -30.42 32.90 5.21
C ILE A 327 -29.73 32.68 3.86
N LEU A 328 -29.30 33.75 3.17
CA LEU A 328 -28.59 33.64 1.88
C LEU A 328 -27.26 32.88 1.97
N ARG A 329 -26.59 32.95 3.14
CA ARG A 329 -25.38 32.16 3.41
C ARG A 329 -25.73 30.68 3.60
N TYR A 330 -26.80 30.37 4.33
CA TYR A 330 -27.26 29.00 4.51
C TYR A 330 -27.75 28.37 3.21
N GLU A 331 -28.51 29.10 2.39
CA GLU A 331 -28.93 28.63 1.07
C GLU A 331 -27.74 28.27 0.18
N ARG A 332 -26.69 29.12 0.13
CA ARG A 332 -25.45 28.81 -0.59
C ARG A 332 -24.70 27.60 -0.04
N ILE A 333 -24.75 27.40 1.29
CA ILE A 333 -24.15 26.23 1.92
C ILE A 333 -24.95 24.97 1.55
N ILE A 334 -26.27 25.03 1.60
CA ILE A 334 -27.17 23.93 1.22
C ILE A 334 -26.94 23.54 -0.24
N GLU A 335 -26.97 24.50 -1.17
CA GLU A 335 -26.74 24.22 -2.60
C GLU A 335 -25.36 23.58 -2.86
N LYS A 336 -24.34 24.01 -2.11
CA LYS A 336 -22.99 23.41 -2.18
C LYS A 336 -22.97 21.98 -1.61
N LEU A 337 -23.71 21.73 -0.53
CA LEU A 337 -23.83 20.40 0.06
C LEU A 337 -24.61 19.45 -0.85
N GLU A 338 -25.68 19.92 -1.50
CA GLU A 338 -26.45 19.16 -2.49
C GLU A 338 -25.59 18.79 -3.70
N LYS A 339 -24.83 19.74 -4.27
CA LYS A 339 -23.90 19.45 -5.38
C LYS A 339 -22.80 18.46 -4.99
N ASN A 340 -22.31 18.53 -3.75
CA ASN A 340 -21.33 17.57 -3.25
C ASN A 340 -21.95 16.18 -3.07
N LEU A 341 -23.18 16.10 -2.57
CA LEU A 341 -23.93 14.86 -2.42
C LEU A 341 -24.18 14.19 -3.77
N GLU A 342 -24.64 14.96 -4.78
CA GLU A 342 -24.78 14.45 -6.15
C GLU A 342 -23.47 13.94 -6.74
N PHE A 343 -22.35 14.63 -6.47
CA PHE A 343 -21.04 14.21 -6.93
C PHE A 343 -20.61 12.89 -6.25
N GLU A 344 -20.83 12.76 -4.94
CA GLU A 344 -20.55 11.53 -4.20
C GLU A 344 -21.43 10.36 -4.68
N GLU A 345 -22.72 10.58 -4.93
CA GLU A 345 -23.63 9.56 -5.49
C GLU A 345 -23.17 9.08 -6.87
N ARG A 346 -22.76 9.99 -7.77
CA ARG A 346 -22.21 9.64 -9.08
C ARG A 346 -20.89 8.88 -8.96
N SER A 347 -20.02 9.31 -8.05
CA SER A 347 -18.74 8.63 -7.78
C SER A 347 -18.97 7.21 -7.27
N LEU A 348 -19.89 7.04 -6.31
CA LEU A 348 -20.24 5.74 -5.74
C LEU A 348 -20.86 4.81 -6.78
N LYS A 349 -21.75 5.33 -7.65
CA LYS A 349 -22.30 4.57 -8.78
C LYS A 349 -21.21 4.12 -9.75
N ASN A 350 -20.21 4.97 -10.02
CA ASN A 350 -19.07 4.61 -10.88
C ASN A 350 -18.22 3.49 -10.26
N VAL A 351 -17.91 3.56 -8.97
CA VAL A 351 -17.14 2.51 -8.26
C VAL A 351 -17.93 1.19 -8.22
N GLN A 352 -19.24 1.23 -7.95
CA GLN A 352 -20.09 0.05 -8.01
C GLN A 352 -20.09 -0.59 -9.41
N ASN A 353 -20.15 0.22 -10.47
CA ASN A 353 -20.09 -0.27 -11.84
C ASN A 353 -18.72 -0.88 -12.17
N GLN A 354 -17.63 -0.28 -11.69
CA GLN A 354 -16.27 -0.83 -11.83
C GLN A 354 -16.13 -2.18 -11.13
N CYS A 355 -16.57 -2.28 -9.88
CA CYS A 355 -16.55 -3.53 -9.12
C CYS A 355 -17.38 -4.64 -9.80
N LYS A 356 -18.57 -4.31 -10.30
CA LYS A 356 -19.39 -5.25 -11.10
C LYS A 356 -18.69 -5.68 -12.39
N ALA A 357 -17.95 -4.78 -13.04
CA ALA A 357 -17.21 -5.10 -14.25
C ALA A 357 -16.00 -6.00 -13.95
N GLU A 358 -15.26 -5.76 -12.86
CA GLU A 358 -14.16 -6.62 -12.43
C GLU A 358 -14.63 -8.01 -12.01
N LEU A 359 -15.76 -8.10 -11.29
CA LEU A 359 -16.35 -9.39 -10.92
C LEU A 359 -16.72 -10.23 -12.15
N ARG A 360 -17.27 -9.59 -13.20
CA ARG A 360 -17.54 -10.25 -14.49
C ARG A 360 -16.26 -10.73 -15.17
N LYS A 361 -15.17 -9.96 -15.11
CA LYS A 361 -13.88 -10.39 -15.64
C LYS A 361 -13.29 -11.57 -14.86
N SER A 362 -13.40 -11.55 -13.53
CA SER A 362 -12.90 -12.65 -12.67
C SER A 362 -13.64 -13.95 -12.97
N THR A 363 -14.99 -13.90 -12.99
CA THR A 363 -15.82 -15.06 -13.33
C THR A 363 -15.52 -15.61 -14.72
N GLU A 364 -15.28 -14.74 -15.70
CA GLU A 364 -14.90 -15.17 -17.06
C GLU A 364 -13.52 -15.84 -17.12
N ILE A 365 -12.54 -15.38 -16.34
CA ILE A 365 -11.22 -16.06 -16.23
C ILE A 365 -11.36 -17.40 -15.50
N GLU A 366 -12.17 -17.46 -14.45
CA GLU A 366 -12.45 -18.70 -13.70
C GLU A 366 -13.08 -19.76 -14.62
N ASP A 367 -14.08 -19.40 -15.41
CA ASP A 367 -14.70 -20.30 -16.39
C ASP A 367 -13.67 -20.83 -17.41
N MET A 368 -12.77 -19.97 -17.90
CA MET A 368 -11.70 -20.37 -18.83
C MET A 368 -10.66 -21.29 -18.17
N LEU A 369 -10.32 -21.04 -16.91
CA LEU A 369 -9.42 -21.88 -16.14
C LEU A 369 -10.04 -23.27 -15.94
N ASP A 370 -11.32 -23.34 -15.56
CA ASP A 370 -12.04 -24.60 -15.38
C ASP A 370 -12.11 -25.41 -16.68
N GLU A 371 -12.32 -24.74 -17.83
CA GLU A 371 -12.27 -25.39 -19.15
C GLU A 371 -10.88 -25.96 -19.46
N CYS A 372 -9.81 -25.21 -19.19
CA CYS A 372 -8.42 -25.67 -19.38
C CYS A 372 -8.09 -26.85 -18.46
N VAL A 373 -8.49 -26.79 -17.19
CA VAL A 373 -8.33 -27.87 -16.20
C VAL A 373 -9.09 -29.12 -16.68
N HIS A 374 -10.32 -28.96 -17.18
CA HIS A 374 -11.09 -30.07 -17.72
C HIS A 374 -10.41 -30.71 -18.93
N GLN A 375 -9.88 -29.90 -19.86
CA GLN A 375 -9.15 -30.41 -21.03
C GLN A 375 -7.90 -31.20 -20.64
N VAL A 376 -7.13 -30.72 -19.66
CA VAL A 376 -5.95 -31.43 -19.14
C VAL A 376 -6.35 -32.72 -18.42
N LYS A 377 -7.42 -32.73 -17.61
CA LYS A 377 -7.97 -33.96 -17.00
C LYS A 377 -8.31 -35.02 -18.06
N VAL A 378 -8.94 -34.63 -19.16
CA VAL A 378 -9.27 -35.53 -20.29
C VAL A 378 -8.00 -36.08 -20.94
N ASP A 379 -6.97 -35.25 -21.13
CA ASP A 379 -5.68 -35.66 -21.69
C ASP A 379 -4.92 -36.64 -20.78
N ILE A 380 -4.89 -36.39 -19.47
CA ILE A 380 -4.33 -37.32 -18.47
C ILE A 380 -5.07 -38.65 -18.52
N GLN A 381 -6.41 -38.63 -18.58
CA GLN A 381 -7.21 -39.84 -18.66
C GLN A 381 -6.89 -40.65 -19.94
N LYS A 382 -6.71 -39.98 -21.09
CA LYS A 382 -6.27 -40.62 -22.35
C LYS A 382 -4.86 -41.20 -22.23
N ARG A 383 -3.92 -40.45 -21.64
CA ARG A 383 -2.53 -40.88 -21.40
C ARG A 383 -2.51 -42.15 -20.53
N ASN A 384 -3.25 -42.14 -19.42
CA ASN A 384 -3.37 -43.28 -18.51
C ASN A 384 -3.99 -44.52 -19.17
N ARG A 385 -4.99 -44.35 -20.05
CA ARG A 385 -5.55 -45.46 -20.85
C ARG A 385 -4.54 -46.04 -21.85
N ASN A 386 -3.72 -45.20 -22.47
CA ASN A 386 -2.70 -45.62 -23.44
C ASN A 386 -1.50 -46.30 -22.77
N SER A 387 -1.06 -45.82 -21.61
CA SER A 387 0.02 -46.44 -20.81
C SER A 387 -0.36 -47.85 -20.35
N LYS A 388 -1.62 -48.03 -19.89
CA LYS A 388 -2.13 -49.34 -19.47
C LYS A 388 -2.21 -50.38 -20.60
N LYS A 389 -2.33 -49.96 -21.87
CA LYS A 389 -2.33 -50.89 -23.01
C LYS A 389 -0.95 -51.50 -23.33
N LYS A 390 0.15 -50.90 -22.85
CA LYS A 390 1.53 -51.38 -23.11
C LYS A 390 2.09 -52.29 -22.02
N GLN A 391 1.50 -52.31 -20.82
CA GLN A 391 1.93 -53.21 -19.76
C GLN A 391 0.90 -54.32 -19.53
N VAL A 392 1.29 -55.53 -19.94
CA VAL A 392 0.96 -56.86 -19.38
C VAL A 392 -0.53 -57.19 -19.15
N LYS A 393 -0.98 -58.26 -19.80
CA LYS A 393 -2.24 -58.98 -19.52
C LYS A 393 -2.32 -59.37 -18.03
N VAL A 394 -3.05 -58.61 -17.23
CA VAL A 394 -3.41 -58.96 -15.84
C VAL A 394 -4.95 -59.04 -15.75
N PRO A 395 -5.54 -60.00 -15.00
CA PRO A 395 -6.94 -60.41 -15.14
C PRO A 395 -7.97 -59.39 -14.67
N GLU A 396 -9.18 -59.52 -15.22
CA GLU A 396 -10.17 -58.48 -15.52
C GLU A 396 -11.10 -57.99 -14.38
N ASN A 397 -10.84 -58.33 -13.11
CA ASN A 397 -11.94 -58.38 -12.12
C ASN A 397 -12.19 -57.16 -11.22
N SER A 398 -11.72 -55.94 -11.55
CA SER A 398 -12.10 -54.76 -10.76
C SER A 398 -12.18 -53.46 -11.58
N LYS A 399 -13.21 -53.34 -12.42
CA LYS A 399 -13.61 -52.04 -13.02
C LYS A 399 -14.38 -51.22 -11.97
N LYS A 400 -13.67 -50.54 -11.07
CA LYS A 400 -14.22 -49.38 -10.36
C LYS A 400 -14.13 -48.17 -11.29
N TYR A 401 -15.25 -47.50 -11.52
CA TYR A 401 -15.33 -46.26 -12.28
C TYR A 401 -14.57 -45.17 -11.50
N SER A 402 -13.36 -44.83 -11.93
CA SER A 402 -12.68 -43.64 -11.42
C SER A 402 -13.42 -42.42 -11.97
N THR A 403 -14.09 -41.69 -11.09
CA THR A 403 -14.65 -40.38 -11.37
C THR A 403 -13.54 -39.42 -11.82
N ILE A 404 -13.86 -38.49 -12.73
CA ILE A 404 -12.90 -37.53 -13.30
C ILE A 404 -12.24 -36.64 -12.22
N ASP A 405 -12.86 -36.56 -11.05
CA ASP A 405 -12.41 -35.73 -9.93
C ASP A 405 -11.30 -36.35 -9.08
N ASP A 406 -11.04 -37.66 -9.20
CA ASP A 406 -10.01 -38.37 -8.43
C ASP A 406 -8.66 -38.48 -9.17
N ILE A 407 -8.45 -37.65 -10.20
CA ILE A 407 -7.20 -37.65 -10.97
C ILE A 407 -6.19 -36.77 -10.23
N ASP A 408 -5.13 -37.39 -9.70
CA ASP A 408 -4.00 -36.68 -9.09
C ASP A 408 -3.32 -35.78 -10.13
N PHE A 409 -3.32 -34.46 -9.88
CA PHE A 409 -2.60 -33.47 -10.70
C PHE A 409 -1.12 -33.46 -10.35
N THR A 410 -0.27 -33.61 -11.36
CA THR A 410 1.17 -33.37 -11.22
C THR A 410 1.50 -31.89 -11.48
N GLU A 411 2.70 -31.47 -11.09
CA GLU A 411 3.21 -30.12 -11.38
C GLU A 411 3.25 -29.83 -12.89
N ASP A 412 3.73 -30.79 -13.70
CA ASP A 412 3.74 -30.71 -15.17
C ASP A 412 2.34 -30.47 -15.78
N ASP A 413 1.30 -31.09 -15.20
CA ASP A 413 -0.07 -30.90 -15.67
C ASP A 413 -0.58 -29.49 -15.31
N GLY A 414 -0.11 -28.91 -14.19
CA GLY A 414 -0.36 -27.52 -13.81
C GLY A 414 0.31 -26.51 -14.75
N GLU A 415 1.57 -26.74 -15.14
CA GLU A 415 2.24 -25.92 -16.16
C GLU A 415 1.48 -25.95 -17.49
N ARG A 416 1.00 -27.12 -17.90
CA ARG A 416 0.22 -27.28 -19.14
C ARG A 416 -1.14 -26.57 -19.09
N VAL A 417 -1.81 -26.53 -17.93
CA VAL A 417 -3.03 -25.72 -17.75
C VAL A 417 -2.70 -24.23 -17.95
N LEU A 418 -1.60 -23.75 -17.38
CA LEU A 418 -1.17 -22.35 -17.52
C LEU A 418 -0.77 -22.01 -18.96
N GLU A 419 -0.08 -22.90 -19.67
CA GLU A 419 0.23 -22.73 -21.09
C GLU A 419 -1.03 -22.66 -21.94
N LEU A 420 -2.00 -23.56 -21.70
CA LEU A 420 -3.30 -23.53 -22.40
C LEU A 420 -4.06 -22.24 -22.12
N LEU A 421 -4.12 -21.81 -20.86
CA LEU A 421 -4.80 -20.57 -20.47
C LEU A 421 -4.14 -19.34 -21.12
N LEU A 422 -2.82 -19.25 -21.08
CA LEU A 422 -2.06 -18.13 -21.66
C LEU A 422 -2.05 -18.15 -23.20
N SER A 423 -2.32 -19.31 -23.82
CA SER A 423 -2.50 -19.40 -25.28
C SER A 423 -3.82 -18.80 -25.77
N GLN A 424 -4.79 -18.58 -24.87
CA GLN A 424 -6.05 -17.94 -25.20
C GLN A 424 -5.88 -16.41 -25.11
N ASP A 425 -5.85 -15.72 -26.26
CA ASP A 425 -5.71 -14.25 -26.35
C ASP A 425 -6.70 -13.51 -25.44
N LYS A 426 -7.89 -14.09 -25.24
CA LYS A 426 -8.94 -13.57 -24.37
C LYS A 426 -8.52 -13.52 -22.88
N ALA A 427 -7.75 -14.51 -22.41
CA ALA A 427 -7.26 -14.55 -21.04
C ALA A 427 -6.24 -13.42 -20.81
N LEU A 428 -5.38 -13.17 -21.81
CA LEU A 428 -4.43 -12.06 -21.80
C LEU A 428 -5.15 -10.70 -21.81
N GLU A 429 -6.22 -10.55 -22.60
CA GLU A 429 -7.03 -9.33 -22.62
C GLU A 429 -7.68 -9.06 -21.25
N LEU A 430 -8.22 -10.10 -20.61
CA LEU A 430 -8.86 -9.99 -19.29
C LEU A 430 -7.85 -9.71 -18.16
N LEU A 431 -6.67 -10.35 -18.18
CA LEU A 431 -5.63 -10.18 -17.16
C LEU A 431 -4.89 -8.84 -17.26
N TYR A 432 -4.58 -8.39 -18.47
CA TYR A 432 -3.71 -7.22 -18.66
C TYR A 432 -4.47 -5.96 -19.09
N GLY A 433 -5.75 -6.07 -19.47
CA GLY A 433 -6.59 -4.94 -19.91
C GLY A 433 -6.08 -4.22 -21.16
N GLN A 434 -4.94 -4.64 -21.71
CA GLN A 434 -4.46 -4.27 -23.01
C GLN A 434 -5.10 -5.22 -24.01
N LYS A 435 -6.00 -4.69 -24.85
CA LYS A 435 -6.21 -5.27 -26.17
C LYS A 435 -4.84 -5.42 -26.78
N SER A 436 -4.32 -6.64 -26.87
CA SER A 436 -3.12 -6.93 -27.63
C SER A 436 -3.39 -6.37 -29.01
N SER A 437 -2.75 -5.23 -29.33
CA SER A 437 -2.84 -4.60 -30.64
C SER A 437 -2.65 -5.73 -31.66
N PRO A 438 -3.56 -5.89 -32.64
CA PRO A 438 -3.48 -7.03 -33.55
C PRO A 438 -2.08 -7.02 -34.11
N SER A 439 -1.31 -8.07 -33.78
CA SER A 439 -0.06 -8.39 -34.42
C SER A 439 -0.38 -8.35 -35.90
N LYS A 440 0.04 -7.26 -36.57
CA LYS A 440 -0.07 -7.15 -38.02
C LYS A 440 0.74 -8.32 -38.52
N GLY A 441 0.02 -9.37 -38.91
CA GLY A 441 0.63 -10.58 -39.42
C GLY A 441 1.67 -10.18 -40.44
N LEU A 442 2.88 -10.73 -40.27
CA LEU A 442 3.74 -10.96 -41.40
C LEU A 442 2.91 -11.78 -42.39
N SER A 443 2.30 -11.05 -43.34
CA SER A 443 1.73 -11.60 -44.54
C SER A 443 2.79 -12.50 -45.13
N THR A 444 2.45 -13.79 -45.20
CA THR A 444 3.10 -14.78 -46.01
C THR A 444 3.54 -14.16 -47.34
N ALA A 445 4.85 -14.09 -47.53
CA ALA A 445 5.45 -13.71 -48.79
C ALA A 445 4.87 -14.64 -49.88
N LYS A 446 4.25 -14.04 -50.89
CA LYS A 446 3.89 -14.75 -52.12
C LYS A 446 5.16 -15.43 -52.67
N PRO A 447 5.10 -16.71 -53.07
CA PRO A 447 6.23 -17.36 -53.71
C PRO A 447 6.56 -16.62 -55.01
N ILE A 448 7.83 -16.24 -55.13
CA ILE A 448 8.40 -15.67 -56.35
C ILE A 448 8.23 -16.73 -57.47
N PRO A 449 7.63 -16.38 -58.62
CA PRO A 449 7.55 -17.31 -59.74
C PRO A 449 8.97 -17.59 -60.26
N ILE A 450 9.36 -18.86 -60.21
CA ILE A 450 10.56 -19.39 -60.86
C ILE A 450 10.38 -19.19 -62.37
N ILE A 451 11.13 -18.25 -62.93
CA ILE A 451 11.29 -18.11 -64.38
C ILE A 451 12.06 -19.35 -64.83
N LYS A 452 11.40 -20.21 -65.61
CA LYS A 452 12.07 -21.27 -66.37
C LYS A 452 12.81 -20.59 -67.53
N GLU A 453 14.13 -20.66 -67.52
CA GLU A 453 14.93 -20.46 -68.73
C GLU A 453 14.60 -21.60 -69.69
N GLU A 454 13.89 -21.26 -70.77
CA GLU A 454 13.83 -22.10 -71.96
C GLU A 454 15.17 -21.97 -72.69
N VAL A 455 15.95 -23.06 -72.66
CA VAL A 455 17.01 -23.31 -73.61
C VAL A 455 16.35 -23.67 -74.95
N SER A 456 16.40 -22.76 -75.92
CA SER A 456 16.30 -23.11 -77.34
C SER A 456 16.98 -22.04 -78.18
N GLY A 457 17.99 -22.44 -78.97
CA GLY A 457 18.66 -21.61 -79.97
C GLY A 457 20.16 -21.53 -79.77
#